data_AF-A0A0U3M3K7-F1
#
_entry.id   AF-A0A0U3M3K7-F1
#
_cell.length_a   1.000
_cell.length_b   1.000
_cell.length_c   1.000
_cell.angle_alpha   90.00
_cell.angle_beta   90.00
_cell.angle_gamma   90.00
#
_symmetry.space_group_name_H-M   'P 1'
#
loop_
_entity.id
_entity.type
_entity.pdbx_description
1 polymer ?
#
loop_
_entity_poly.entity_id
_entity_poly.type
_entity_poly.pdbx_seq_one_letter_code
_entity_poly.pdbx_strand_id
1 'polypeptide(L)'
;QCIGMYENGIIFNNNPAHWKEIRPFFTKALSGPGLVRMIAICVESTVEHLDRLQEETTELGNINVLNLMRRIMLDTSNKLFLGVPLDENAIVLKIQNYFDAWQALLLKPDIFFKISWLCKKYKDAVKDLKGAMETLIEQKRQKLSTVEKLDEHMDFASQLIFAQNRGDLTAENVNQCVLEMMIAA
;
A
#
# COMPACT_ATOMS: atom_id res chain seq x y z
N GLN A 1 -15.45 11.57 -1.61
CA GLN A 1 -14.00 11.77 -1.81
C GLN A 1 -13.25 11.94 -0.47
N CYS A 2 -13.24 10.93 0.42
CA CYS A 2 -12.41 10.99 1.64
C CYS A 2 -11.29 9.94 1.61
N ILE A 3 -11.60 8.70 1.17
CA ILE A 3 -10.67 7.56 1.18
C ILE A 3 -9.66 7.59 0.01
N GLY A 4 -10.05 8.17 -1.13
CA GLY A 4 -9.21 8.23 -2.33
C GLY A 4 -9.55 7.24 -3.45
N MET A 5 -10.51 6.35 -3.22
CA MET A 5 -10.87 5.28 -4.17
C MET A 5 -11.95 5.68 -5.20
N TYR A 6 -12.45 6.92 -5.15
CA TYR A 6 -13.47 7.37 -6.10
C TYR A 6 -12.82 7.58 -7.46
N GLU A 7 -13.20 6.76 -8.43
CA GLU A 7 -12.64 6.74 -9.79
C GLU A 7 -11.11 6.65 -9.82
N ASN A 8 -10.50 6.03 -8.81
CA ASN A 8 -9.04 5.91 -8.68
C ASN A 8 -8.66 4.60 -7.99
N GLY A 9 -7.46 4.09 -8.25
CA GLY A 9 -7.08 2.73 -7.88
C GLY A 9 -7.90 1.68 -8.63
N ILE A 10 -8.09 0.51 -8.02
CA ILE A 10 -8.90 -0.60 -8.58
C ILE A 10 -9.93 -1.18 -7.62
N ILE A 11 -9.76 -1.03 -6.30
CA ILE A 11 -10.60 -1.70 -5.30
C ILE A 11 -12.06 -1.22 -5.37
N PHE A 12 -12.26 0.11 -5.38
CA PHE A 12 -13.58 0.75 -5.45
C PHE A 12 -13.68 1.76 -6.61
N ASN A 13 -12.85 1.59 -7.64
CA ASN A 13 -12.91 2.40 -8.85
C ASN A 13 -14.06 1.94 -9.74
N ASN A 14 -15.16 2.70 -9.71
CA ASN A 14 -16.37 2.42 -10.47
C ASN A 14 -16.39 3.02 -11.89
N ASN A 15 -15.29 3.65 -12.34
CA ASN A 15 -15.17 4.14 -13.72
C ASN A 15 -14.65 3.00 -14.61
N PRO A 16 -15.48 2.42 -15.51
CA PRO A 16 -15.08 1.20 -16.22
C PRO A 16 -13.90 1.38 -17.18
N ALA A 17 -13.80 2.55 -17.82
CA ALA A 17 -12.70 2.85 -18.73
C ALA A 17 -11.38 2.96 -17.96
N HIS A 18 -11.39 3.78 -16.91
CA HIS A 18 -10.22 4.01 -16.07
C HIS A 18 -9.76 2.74 -15.35
N TRP A 19 -10.70 1.96 -14.79
CA TRP A 19 -10.38 0.68 -14.16
C TRP A 19 -9.74 -0.33 -15.13
N LYS A 20 -10.22 -0.36 -16.38
CA LYS A 20 -9.69 -1.26 -17.42
C LYS A 20 -8.25 -0.91 -17.80
N GLU A 21 -7.87 0.37 -17.72
CA GLU A 21 -6.50 0.83 -17.97
C GLU A 21 -5.55 0.51 -16.81
N ILE A 22 -6.01 0.62 -15.56
CA ILE A 22 -5.16 0.41 -14.37
C ILE A 22 -5.01 -1.08 -14.01
N ARG A 23 -6.07 -1.89 -14.09
CA ARG A 23 -6.07 -3.29 -13.66
C ARG A 23 -4.93 -4.17 -14.23
N PRO A 24 -4.48 -3.99 -15.49
CA PRO A 24 -3.37 -4.78 -16.02
C PRO A 24 -2.07 -4.67 -15.20
N PHE A 25 -1.78 -3.51 -14.59
CA PHE A 25 -0.59 -3.35 -13.74
C PHE A 25 -0.63 -4.27 -12.52
N PHE A 26 -1.79 -4.35 -11.84
CA PHE A 26 -2.00 -5.25 -10.70
C PHE A 26 -1.93 -6.71 -11.13
N THR A 27 -2.61 -7.06 -12.22
CA THR A 27 -2.65 -8.44 -12.73
C THR A 27 -1.25 -8.94 -13.07
N LYS A 28 -0.42 -8.11 -13.71
CA LYS A 28 0.96 -8.45 -14.05
C LYS A 28 1.84 -8.60 -12.81
N ALA A 29 1.68 -7.74 -11.80
CA ALA A 29 2.46 -7.82 -10.57
C ALA A 29 2.12 -9.05 -9.71
N LEU A 30 0.86 -9.47 -9.71
CA LEU A 30 0.33 -10.58 -8.92
C LEU A 30 0.37 -11.94 -9.65
N SER A 31 1.10 -12.04 -10.77
CA SER A 31 1.20 -13.28 -11.55
C SER A 31 2.61 -13.50 -12.09
N GLY A 32 2.80 -14.65 -12.76
CA GLY A 32 4.05 -14.97 -13.44
C GLY A 32 5.27 -14.97 -12.50
N PRO A 33 6.42 -14.38 -12.91
CA PRO A 33 7.64 -14.36 -12.09
C PRO A 33 7.48 -13.69 -10.73
N GLY A 34 6.58 -12.70 -10.60
CA GLY A 34 6.30 -12.04 -9.33
C GLY A 34 5.75 -13.00 -8.28
N LEU A 35 4.82 -13.88 -8.69
CA LEU A 35 4.25 -14.91 -7.81
C LEU A 35 5.29 -15.95 -7.38
N VAL A 36 6.20 -16.34 -8.28
CA VAL A 36 7.28 -17.29 -7.93
C VAL A 36 8.24 -16.67 -6.91
N ARG A 37 8.62 -15.39 -7.09
CA ARG A 37 9.47 -14.66 -6.12
C ARG A 37 8.76 -14.47 -4.77
N MET A 38 7.44 -14.28 -4.78
CA MET A 38 6.65 -14.08 -3.56
C MET A 38 6.83 -15.22 -2.56
N ILE A 39 6.95 -16.48 -3.01
CA ILE A 39 7.14 -17.62 -2.11
C ILE A 39 8.42 -17.45 -1.27
N ALA A 40 9.54 -17.15 -1.92
CA ALA A 40 10.82 -16.97 -1.24
C ALA A 40 10.79 -15.76 -0.29
N ILE A 41 10.21 -14.63 -0.75
CA ILE A 41 10.09 -13.40 0.05
C ILE A 41 9.20 -13.62 1.28
N CYS A 42 8.07 -14.33 1.15
CA CYS A 42 7.21 -14.65 2.28
C CYS A 42 7.93 -15.50 3.33
N VAL A 43 8.68 -16.51 2.89
CA VAL A 43 9.47 -17.36 3.80
C VAL A 43 10.53 -16.54 4.52
N GLU A 44 11.33 -15.78 3.77
CA GLU A 44 12.38 -14.90 4.31
C GLU A 44 11.80 -13.90 5.33
N SER A 45 10.77 -13.16 4.93
CA SER A 45 10.09 -12.20 5.81
C SER A 45 9.55 -12.87 7.07
N THR A 46 8.91 -14.04 6.95
CA THR A 46 8.39 -14.77 8.12
C THR A 46 9.52 -15.18 9.05
N VAL A 47 10.61 -15.74 8.53
CA VAL A 47 11.77 -16.16 9.33
C VAL A 47 12.39 -14.96 10.04
N GLU A 48 12.65 -13.85 9.34
CA GLU A 48 13.22 -12.63 9.92
C GLU A 48 12.37 -12.06 11.07
N HIS A 49 11.05 -12.19 10.99
CA HIS A 49 10.15 -11.73 12.04
C HIS A 49 10.05 -12.72 13.21
N LEU A 50 10.09 -14.03 12.95
CA LEU A 50 10.13 -15.05 13.99
C LEU A 50 11.45 -15.02 14.78
N ASP A 51 12.57 -14.71 14.14
CA ASP A 51 13.86 -14.51 14.82
C ASP A 51 13.84 -13.30 15.77
N ARG A 52 12.91 -12.37 15.54
CA ARG A 52 12.68 -11.16 16.35
C ARG A 52 11.38 -11.23 17.17
N LEU A 53 10.83 -12.42 17.40
CA LEU A 53 9.53 -12.62 18.06
C LEU A 53 9.42 -11.95 19.44
N GLN A 54 10.55 -11.76 20.12
CA GLN A 54 10.65 -11.02 21.38
C GLN A 54 10.13 -9.58 21.29
N GLU A 55 10.19 -8.93 20.12
CA GLU A 55 9.61 -7.59 19.88
C GLU A 55 8.08 -7.59 20.00
N GLU A 56 7.44 -8.74 19.75
CA GLU A 56 5.99 -8.91 19.74
C GLU A 56 5.47 -9.69 20.95
N THR A 57 6.37 -10.03 21.89
CA THR A 57 6.06 -10.85 23.06
C THR A 57 5.96 -9.97 24.30
N THR A 58 4.82 -10.03 24.98
CA THR A 58 4.59 -9.34 26.26
C THR A 58 5.42 -9.96 27.39
N GLU A 59 5.57 -9.25 28.51
CA GLU A 59 6.29 -9.76 29.70
C GLU A 59 5.71 -11.09 30.25
N LEU A 60 4.44 -11.38 29.97
CA LEU A 60 3.75 -12.61 30.35
C LEU A 60 3.95 -13.76 29.33
N GLY A 61 4.74 -13.55 28.28
CA GLY A 61 4.97 -14.53 27.22
C GLY A 61 3.88 -14.60 26.15
N ASN A 62 2.89 -13.71 26.17
CA ASN A 62 1.85 -13.67 25.13
C ASN A 62 2.35 -12.94 23.89
N ILE A 63 2.19 -13.54 22.72
CA ILE A 63 2.57 -12.97 21.42
C ILE A 63 1.39 -12.21 20.82
N ASN A 64 1.63 -10.98 20.33
CA ASN A 64 0.67 -10.26 19.50
C ASN A 64 0.66 -10.80 18.06
N VAL A 65 0.06 -11.97 17.86
CA VAL A 65 0.04 -12.67 16.55
C VAL A 65 -0.55 -11.80 15.43
N LEU A 66 -1.54 -10.97 15.76
CA LEU A 66 -2.18 -10.11 14.78
C LEU A 66 -1.23 -9.01 14.27
N ASN A 67 -0.44 -8.39 15.16
CA ASN A 67 0.54 -7.40 14.77
C ASN A 67 1.71 -8.04 14.00
N LEU A 68 2.19 -9.19 14.48
CA LEU A 68 3.21 -9.99 13.81
C LEU A 68 2.81 -10.30 12.36
N MET A 69 1.59 -10.81 12.13
CA MET A 69 1.09 -11.09 10.78
C MET A 69 1.02 -9.84 9.91
N ARG A 70 0.54 -8.71 10.45
CA ARG A 70 0.45 -7.44 9.70
C ARG A 70 1.82 -6.92 9.28
N ARG A 71 2.83 -7.05 10.15
CA ARG A 71 4.21 -6.66 9.84
C ARG A 71 4.81 -7.54 8.73
N ILE A 72 4.65 -8.86 8.83
CA ILE A 72 5.10 -9.81 7.80
C ILE A 72 4.42 -9.52 6.44
N MET A 73 3.11 -9.28 6.43
CA MET A 73 2.37 -8.97 5.20
C MET A 73 2.80 -7.63 4.58
N LEU A 74 3.04 -6.62 5.41
CA LEU A 74 3.53 -5.32 4.95
C LEU A 74 4.95 -5.43 4.39
N ASP A 75 5.86 -6.12 5.09
CA ASP A 75 7.25 -6.31 4.64
C ASP A 75 7.29 -7.09 3.32
N THR A 76 6.52 -8.18 3.23
CA THR A 76 6.37 -8.95 1.99
C THR A 76 5.88 -8.07 0.84
N SER A 77 4.81 -7.30 1.06
CA SER A 77 4.25 -6.39 0.06
C SER A 77 5.24 -5.31 -0.36
N ASN A 78 5.97 -4.74 0.60
CA ASN A 78 7.00 -3.74 0.33
C ASN A 78 8.13 -4.32 -0.52
N LYS A 79 8.73 -5.44 -0.09
CA LYS A 79 9.83 -6.11 -0.81
C LYS A 79 9.44 -6.48 -2.24
N LEU A 80 8.19 -6.87 -2.48
CA LEU A 80 7.72 -7.30 -3.79
C LEU A 80 7.28 -6.15 -4.71
N PHE A 81 6.63 -5.11 -4.17
CA PHE A 81 5.91 -4.12 -4.98
C PHE A 81 6.46 -2.70 -4.94
N LEU A 82 7.22 -2.32 -3.90
CA LEU A 82 7.70 -0.94 -3.71
C LEU A 82 9.23 -0.87 -3.57
N GLY A 83 9.82 -1.67 -2.69
CA GLY A 83 11.27 -1.79 -2.51
C GLY A 83 11.92 -0.55 -1.88
N VAL A 84 11.24 0.06 -0.90
CA VAL A 84 11.75 1.24 -0.17
C VAL A 84 11.77 0.95 1.33
N PRO A 85 12.86 1.27 2.06
CA PRO A 85 12.88 1.16 3.51
C PRO A 85 11.73 1.94 4.14
N LEU A 86 11.03 1.32 5.11
CA LEU A 86 9.92 1.93 5.82
C LEU A 86 9.92 1.49 7.28
N ASP A 87 9.24 2.27 8.13
CA ASP A 87 8.95 1.89 9.52
C ASP A 87 7.68 1.04 9.55
N GLU A 88 7.84 -0.27 9.70
CA GLU A 88 6.73 -1.24 9.71
C GLU A 88 5.68 -0.90 10.78
N ASN A 89 6.12 -0.56 11.99
CA ASN A 89 5.22 -0.30 13.11
C ASN A 89 4.37 0.95 12.84
N ALA A 90 5.00 2.02 12.37
CA ALA A 90 4.31 3.26 12.04
C ALA A 90 3.33 3.08 10.87
N ILE A 91 3.73 2.35 9.83
CA ILE A 91 2.89 2.13 8.64
C ILE A 91 1.75 1.17 8.96
N VAL A 92 1.97 0.07 9.68
CA VAL A 92 0.91 -0.85 10.11
C VAL A 92 -0.18 -0.12 10.91
N LEU A 93 0.19 0.77 11.84
CA LEU A 93 -0.77 1.56 12.59
C LEU A 93 -1.58 2.50 11.68
N LYS A 94 -0.93 3.17 10.73
CA LYS A 94 -1.61 4.05 9.76
C LYS A 94 -2.55 3.27 8.83
N ILE A 95 -2.17 2.06 8.42
CA ILE A 95 -3.02 1.16 7.64
C ILE A 95 -4.26 0.76 8.42
N GLN A 96 -4.12 0.36 9.69
CA GLN A 96 -5.26 0.03 10.55
C GLN A 96 -6.25 1.22 10.66
N ASN A 97 -5.73 2.43 10.93
CA ASN A 97 -6.56 3.64 11.00
C ASN A 97 -7.23 3.97 9.65
N TYR A 98 -6.56 3.70 8.52
CA TYR A 98 -7.13 3.87 7.19
C TYR A 98 -8.28 2.88 6.93
N PHE A 99 -8.12 1.61 7.31
CA PHE A 99 -9.18 0.60 7.21
C PHE A 99 -10.40 0.97 8.06
N ASP A 100 -10.19 1.45 9.29
CA ASP A 100 -11.27 1.97 10.14
C ASP A 100 -12.01 3.12 9.46
N ALA A 101 -11.28 4.06 8.85
CA ALA A 101 -11.86 5.16 8.10
C ALA A 101 -12.63 4.69 6.87
N TRP A 102 -12.08 3.75 6.11
CA TRP A 102 -12.72 3.17 4.93
C TRP A 102 -14.04 2.49 5.32
N GLN A 103 -14.01 1.58 6.29
CA GLN A 103 -15.21 0.88 6.78
C GLN A 103 -16.25 1.86 7.33
N ALA A 104 -15.82 2.87 8.10
CA ALA A 104 -16.74 3.82 8.72
C ALA A 104 -17.43 4.73 7.69
N LEU A 105 -16.76 5.10 6.60
CA LEU A 105 -17.24 6.11 5.65
C LEU A 105 -17.91 5.54 4.41
N LEU A 106 -17.66 4.27 4.06
CA LEU A 106 -18.06 3.67 2.77
C LEU A 106 -19.55 3.83 2.44
N LEU A 107 -20.43 3.66 3.44
CA LEU A 107 -21.89 3.67 3.28
C LEU A 107 -22.56 4.83 4.02
N LYS A 108 -21.79 5.85 4.43
CA LYS A 108 -22.37 6.99 5.14
C LYS A 108 -23.12 7.92 4.18
N PRO A 109 -24.31 8.41 4.56
CA PRO A 109 -25.05 9.35 3.73
C PRO A 109 -24.35 10.71 3.67
N ASP A 110 -24.58 11.48 2.61
CA ASP A 110 -23.93 12.78 2.38
C ASP A 110 -24.08 13.77 3.54
N ILE A 111 -25.19 13.70 4.28
CA ILE A 111 -25.42 14.55 5.46
C ILE A 111 -24.37 14.35 6.55
N PHE A 112 -23.79 13.16 6.66
CA PHE A 112 -22.70 12.84 7.59
C PHE A 112 -21.46 13.68 7.28
N PHE A 113 -21.16 13.89 6.00
CA PHE A 113 -19.98 14.64 5.55
C PHE A 113 -20.14 16.16 5.67
N LYS A 114 -21.37 16.66 5.81
CA LYS A 114 -21.64 18.08 6.11
C LYS A 114 -21.26 18.45 7.54
N ILE A 115 -21.24 17.49 8.47
CA ILE A 115 -20.88 17.70 9.87
C ILE A 115 -19.38 17.43 10.03
N SER A 116 -18.56 18.47 9.83
CA SER A 116 -17.11 18.36 9.68
C SER A 116 -16.39 17.68 10.86
N TRP A 117 -16.81 17.92 12.10
CA TRP A 117 -16.19 17.31 13.28
C TRP A 117 -16.35 15.79 13.30
N LEU A 118 -17.46 15.28 12.76
CA LEU A 118 -17.82 13.86 12.84
C LEU A 118 -16.98 13.01 11.87
N CYS A 119 -16.52 13.62 10.78
CA CYS A 119 -15.64 13.01 9.80
C CYS A 119 -14.15 13.27 10.04
N LYS A 120 -13.80 14.23 10.92
CA LYS A 120 -12.43 14.74 11.05
C LYS A 120 -11.43 13.63 11.37
N LYS A 121 -11.71 12.80 12.38
CA LYS A 121 -10.88 11.64 12.76
C LYS A 121 -10.51 10.76 11.56
N TYR A 122 -11.50 10.43 10.73
CA TYR A 122 -11.31 9.56 9.57
C TYR A 122 -10.54 10.24 8.43
N LYS A 123 -10.78 11.54 8.22
CA LYS A 123 -10.03 12.34 7.24
C LYS A 123 -8.55 12.44 7.64
N ASP A 124 -8.27 12.64 8.92
CA ASP A 124 -6.92 12.71 9.45
C ASP A 124 -6.20 11.36 9.28
N ALA A 125 -6.85 10.24 9.63
CA ALA A 125 -6.32 8.90 9.39
C ALA A 125 -5.99 8.62 7.92
N VAL A 126 -6.86 9.03 6.99
CA VAL A 126 -6.60 8.88 5.55
C VAL A 126 -5.42 9.73 5.10
N LYS A 127 -5.38 11.00 5.52
CA LYS A 127 -4.27 11.91 5.19
C LYS A 127 -2.94 11.36 5.71
N ASP A 128 -2.94 10.79 6.91
CA ASP A 128 -1.76 10.26 7.57
C ASP A 128 -1.14 9.08 6.83
N LEU A 129 -1.95 8.14 6.31
CA LEU A 129 -1.43 7.04 5.49
C LEU A 129 -1.02 7.54 4.11
N LYS A 130 -1.86 8.35 3.45
CA LYS A 130 -1.56 8.87 2.11
C LYS A 130 -0.25 9.66 2.07
N GLY A 131 -0.03 10.56 3.03
CA GLY A 131 1.21 11.33 3.10
C GLY A 131 2.45 10.47 3.37
N ALA A 132 2.31 9.41 4.18
CA ALA A 132 3.39 8.44 4.39
C ALA A 132 3.71 7.68 3.09
N MET A 133 2.68 7.21 2.37
CA MET A 133 2.85 6.55 1.09
C MET A 133 3.44 7.47 0.02
N GLU A 134 3.01 8.72 -0.05
CA GLU A 134 3.59 9.73 -0.97
C GLU A 134 5.09 9.92 -0.72
N THR A 135 5.50 9.95 0.54
CA THR A 135 6.92 10.05 0.91
C THR A 135 7.71 8.84 0.43
N LEU A 136 7.18 7.62 0.62
CA LEU A 136 7.85 6.38 0.17
C LEU A 136 7.93 6.29 -1.36
N ILE A 137 6.87 6.70 -2.06
CA ILE A 137 6.83 6.72 -3.54
C ILE A 137 7.82 7.76 -4.07
N GLU A 138 7.97 8.91 -3.40
CA GLU A 138 8.96 9.90 -3.80
C GLU A 138 10.38 9.38 -3.64
N GLN A 139 10.68 8.68 -2.54
CA GLN A 139 11.95 7.97 -2.40
C GLN A 139 12.16 6.93 -3.51
N LYS A 140 11.09 6.24 -3.94
CA LYS A 140 11.16 5.32 -5.08
C LYS A 140 11.49 6.06 -6.38
N ARG A 141 10.88 7.21 -6.64
CA ARG A 141 11.17 8.05 -7.83
C ARG A 141 12.64 8.49 -7.85
N GLN A 142 13.16 8.95 -6.72
CA GLN A 142 14.56 9.36 -6.57
C GLN A 142 15.53 8.20 -6.82
N LYS A 143 15.22 7.01 -6.31
CA LYS A 143 16.04 5.81 -6.60
C LYS A 143 16.04 5.48 -8.10
N LEU A 144 14.86 5.52 -8.73
CA LEU A 144 14.73 5.21 -10.17
C LEU A 144 15.45 6.21 -11.08
N SER A 145 15.56 7.48 -10.68
CA SER A 145 16.27 8.48 -11.49
C SER A 145 17.80 8.32 -11.47
N THR A 146 18.35 7.62 -10.47
CA THR A 146 19.80 7.38 -10.33
C THR A 146 20.29 6.05 -10.90
N VAL A 147 19.38 5.18 -11.37
CA VAL A 147 19.74 3.84 -11.84
C VAL A 147 20.19 3.88 -13.31
N GLU A 148 21.42 3.44 -13.58
CA GLU A 148 22.03 3.45 -14.92
C GLU A 148 21.41 2.42 -15.89
N LYS A 149 20.92 1.28 -15.35
CA LYS A 149 20.27 0.22 -16.13
C LYS A 149 19.01 -0.24 -15.42
N LEU A 150 17.89 -0.15 -16.13
CA LEU A 150 16.62 -0.70 -15.66
C LEU A 150 16.72 -2.23 -15.65
N ASP A 151 16.35 -2.82 -14.51
CA ASP A 151 16.23 -4.27 -14.36
C ASP A 151 15.19 -4.80 -15.35
N GLU A 152 15.45 -6.00 -15.90
CA GLU A 152 14.53 -6.74 -16.76
C GLU A 152 13.22 -7.09 -16.00
N HIS A 153 13.26 -7.08 -14.67
CA HIS A 153 12.12 -7.35 -13.79
C HIS A 153 11.73 -6.17 -12.90
N MET A 154 11.13 -5.14 -13.50
CA MET A 154 10.61 -4.00 -12.75
C MET A 154 9.45 -4.35 -11.80
N ASP A 155 9.56 -3.90 -10.55
CA ASP A 155 8.48 -3.99 -9.57
C ASP A 155 7.26 -3.13 -9.94
N PHE A 156 6.17 -3.35 -9.21
CA PHE A 156 4.87 -2.71 -9.46
C PHE A 156 4.93 -1.18 -9.40
N ALA A 157 5.53 -0.60 -8.35
CA ALA A 157 5.65 0.84 -8.19
C ALA A 157 6.48 1.47 -9.33
N SER A 158 7.56 0.81 -9.75
CA SER A 158 8.37 1.24 -10.88
C SER A 158 7.56 1.28 -12.16
N GLN A 159 6.82 0.21 -12.47
CA GLN A 159 5.97 0.15 -13.67
C GLN A 159 4.94 1.29 -13.71
N LEU A 160 4.31 1.61 -12.58
CA LEU A 160 3.37 2.72 -12.46
C LEU A 160 4.04 4.08 -12.65
N ILE A 161 5.22 4.30 -12.04
CA ILE A 161 5.99 5.54 -12.19
C ILE A 161 6.40 5.74 -13.66
N PHE A 162 6.83 4.69 -14.36
CA PHE A 162 7.13 4.80 -15.79
C PHE A 162 5.91 5.08 -16.65
N ALA A 163 4.75 4.50 -16.32
CA ALA A 163 3.49 4.82 -16.98
C ALA A 163 3.10 6.29 -16.77
N GLN A 164 3.28 6.80 -15.55
CA GLN A 164 3.12 8.24 -15.27
C GLN A 164 4.05 9.10 -16.12
N ASN A 165 5.34 8.73 -16.23
CA ASN A 165 6.31 9.49 -17.01
C ASN A 165 5.99 9.52 -18.52
N ARG A 166 5.29 8.51 -19.05
CA ARG A 166 4.80 8.49 -20.43
C ARG A 166 3.48 9.27 -20.63
N GLY A 167 2.83 9.68 -19.55
CA GLY A 167 1.51 10.30 -19.57
C GLY A 167 0.34 9.32 -19.56
N ASP A 168 0.60 8.02 -19.39
CA ASP A 168 -0.45 6.98 -19.33
C ASP A 168 -1.24 7.03 -18.01
N LEU A 169 -0.62 7.51 -16.92
CA LEU A 169 -1.21 7.60 -15.59
C LEU A 169 -0.95 8.97 -14.96
N THR A 170 -1.87 9.43 -14.12
CA THR A 170 -1.62 10.61 -13.28
C THR A 170 -0.83 10.24 -12.02
N ALA A 171 -0.20 11.22 -11.39
CA ALA A 171 0.46 11.02 -10.09
C ALA A 171 -0.53 10.53 -9.01
N GLU A 172 -1.79 11.00 -9.06
CA GLU A 172 -2.84 10.54 -8.14
C GLU A 172 -3.17 9.07 -8.36
N ASN A 173 -3.15 8.59 -9.62
CA ASN A 173 -3.33 7.17 -9.92
C ASN A 173 -2.20 6.33 -9.36
N VAL A 174 -0.95 6.73 -9.58
CA VAL A 174 0.21 6.01 -9.05
C VAL A 174 0.14 5.93 -7.52
N ASN A 175 -0.11 7.06 -6.86
CA ASN A 175 -0.15 7.12 -5.40
C ASN A 175 -1.24 6.20 -4.81
N GLN A 176 -2.45 6.24 -5.38
CA GLN A 176 -3.55 5.41 -4.90
C GLN A 176 -3.34 3.93 -5.24
N CYS A 177 -2.78 3.59 -6.40
CA CYS A 177 -2.53 2.20 -6.78
C CYS A 177 -1.46 1.54 -5.90
N VAL A 178 -0.36 2.25 -5.61
CA VAL A 178 0.67 1.75 -4.69
C VAL A 178 0.11 1.59 -3.29
N LEU A 179 -0.69 2.56 -2.80
CA LEU A 179 -1.38 2.44 -1.51
C LEU A 179 -2.26 1.18 -1.48
N GLU A 180 -3.11 0.98 -2.49
CA GLU A 180 -4.02 -0.18 -2.54
C GLU A 180 -3.28 -1.52 -2.57
N MET A 181 -2.17 -1.60 -3.30
CA MET A 181 -1.32 -2.79 -3.29
C MET A 181 -0.73 -3.06 -1.90
N MET A 182 -0.26 -2.01 -1.21
CA MET A 182 0.39 -2.14 0.10
C MET A 182 -0.56 -2.49 1.24
N ILE A 183 -1.86 -2.22 1.12
CA ILE A 183 -2.86 -2.51 2.16
C ILE A 183 -3.65 -3.81 1.93
N ALA A 184 -3.47 -4.48 0.79
CA ALA A 184 -4.35 -5.58 0.38
C ALA A 184 -4.02 -6.94 1.03
N ALA A 185 -2.80 -7.13 1.55
CA ALA A 185 -2.31 -8.39 2.10
C ALA A 185 -2.75 -8.62 3.56
#